data_AF-A0A285JL37-F1
#
_entry.id   AF-A0A285JL37-F1
#
_cell.length_a   1.000
_cell.length_b   1.000
_cell.length_c   1.000
_cell.angle_alpha   90.00
_cell.angle_beta   90.00
_cell.angle_gamma   90.00
#
_symmetry.space_group_name_H-M   'P 1'
#
loop_
_entity.id
_entity.type
_entity.pdbx_description
1 polymer ?
#
loop_
_entity_poly.entity_id
_entity_poly.type
_entity_poly.pdbx_seq_one_letter_code
_entity_poly.pdbx_strand_id
1 'polypeptide(L)'
;MRTDALPQWARGGFSWDGAGMPHVYGEQGEILAVVFGAPLKSPPAEGRANKILWVARESAEPGGDLVIAAALDGTDVRVEQKVAGGPGPSLVDLPRAGCWRLTLTWSGRTDRMDLIYE
;
A
#
# COMPACT_ATOMS: atom_id res chain seq x y z
N MET A 1 -0.30 -9.91 6.95
CA MET A 1 0.02 -8.55 7.46
C MET A 1 0.81 -8.68 8.76
N ARG A 2 1.77 -7.78 8.99
CA ARG A 2 2.65 -7.75 10.17
C ARG A 2 2.28 -6.58 11.07
N THR A 3 2.65 -6.67 12.35
CA THR A 3 2.45 -5.61 13.36
C THR A 3 3.66 -5.43 14.28
N ASP A 4 4.79 -6.07 13.98
CA ASP A 4 6.06 -5.78 14.65
C ASP A 4 6.59 -4.38 14.26
N ALA A 5 7.74 -3.99 14.83
CA ALA A 5 8.33 -2.70 14.55
C ALA A 5 8.62 -2.51 13.05
N LEU A 6 8.35 -1.33 12.52
CA LEU A 6 8.69 -1.00 11.14
C LEU A 6 10.21 -1.08 10.95
N PRO A 7 10.71 -1.41 9.75
CA PRO A 7 12.14 -1.35 9.47
C PRO A 7 12.62 0.12 9.55
N GLN A 8 13.88 0.35 9.93
CA GLN A 8 14.38 1.71 10.18
C GLN A 8 14.12 2.69 9.03
N TRP A 9 14.26 2.25 7.78
CA TRP A 9 14.01 3.06 6.59
C TRP A 9 12.54 3.46 6.40
N ALA A 10 11.60 2.77 7.05
CA ALA A 10 10.16 3.06 6.98
C ALA A 10 9.61 3.82 8.20
N ARG A 11 10.47 4.21 9.15
CA ARG A 11 10.06 4.91 10.38
C ARG A 11 9.92 6.43 10.21
N GLY A 12 10.25 6.98 9.05
CA GLY A 12 10.14 8.41 8.78
C GLY A 12 8.72 8.93 9.10
N GLY A 13 8.64 9.98 9.92
CA GLY A 13 7.36 10.57 10.35
C GLY A 13 6.70 9.91 11.58
N PHE A 14 7.19 8.77 12.06
CA PHE A 14 6.78 8.19 13.33
C PHE A 14 7.66 8.71 14.46
N SER A 15 7.06 8.99 15.63
CA SER A 15 7.81 9.37 16.84
C SER A 15 8.31 8.15 17.65
N TRP A 16 8.02 6.93 17.19
CA TRP A 16 8.45 5.66 17.75
C TRP A 16 8.86 4.67 16.64
N ASP A 17 9.11 3.40 16.98
CA ASP A 17 9.57 2.37 16.02
C ASP A 17 8.49 1.80 15.08
N GLY A 18 7.24 2.29 15.17
CA GLY A 18 6.12 1.84 14.37
C GLY A 18 5.49 0.51 14.83
N ALA A 19 5.92 -0.07 15.95
CA ALA A 19 5.30 -1.29 16.47
C ALA A 19 3.78 -1.11 16.66
N GLY A 20 3.03 -2.16 16.34
CA GLY A 20 1.57 -2.17 16.34
C GLY A 20 0.93 -1.66 15.05
N MET A 21 1.66 -0.97 14.17
CA MET A 21 1.12 -0.50 12.90
C MET A 21 0.99 -1.66 11.91
N PRO A 22 -0.23 -1.96 11.42
CA PRO A 22 -0.42 -3.02 10.44
C PRO A 22 0.29 -2.68 9.13
N HIS A 23 1.15 -3.57 8.65
CA HIS A 23 1.92 -3.33 7.45
C HIS A 23 2.20 -4.58 6.61
N VAL A 24 2.49 -4.37 5.34
CA VAL A 24 2.81 -5.42 4.35
C VAL A 24 4.05 -5.01 3.58
N TYR A 25 5.01 -5.93 3.48
CA TYR A 25 6.17 -5.76 2.61
C TYR A 25 5.81 -6.13 1.18
N GLY A 26 6.42 -5.44 0.23
CA GLY A 26 6.56 -5.97 -1.12
C GLY A 26 7.37 -7.26 -1.11
N GLU A 27 7.12 -8.13 -2.08
CA GLU A 27 7.81 -9.41 -2.26
C GLU A 27 9.32 -9.24 -2.37
N GLN A 28 9.80 -8.15 -2.99
CA GLN A 28 11.22 -7.82 -3.10
C GLN A 28 11.73 -6.99 -1.91
N GLY A 29 10.84 -6.50 -1.05
CA GLY A 29 11.18 -5.64 0.09
C GLY A 29 11.61 -4.23 -0.31
N GLU A 30 11.27 -3.79 -1.52
CA GLU A 30 11.63 -2.47 -2.05
C GLU A 30 10.61 -1.39 -1.67
N ILE A 31 9.43 -1.80 -1.23
CA ILE A 31 8.36 -0.94 -0.74
C ILE A 31 7.60 -1.60 0.40
N LEU A 32 7.04 -0.79 1.30
CA LEU A 32 6.20 -1.22 2.41
C LEU A 32 4.92 -0.40 2.44
N ALA A 33 3.78 -1.08 2.62
CA ALA A 33 2.49 -0.46 2.84
C ALA A 33 2.16 -0.45 4.33
N VAL A 34 2.04 0.72 4.94
CA VAL A 34 1.49 0.89 6.29
C VAL A 34 -0.01 1.17 6.16
N VAL A 35 -0.84 0.33 6.78
CA VAL A 35 -2.29 0.35 6.66
C VAL A 35 -2.90 0.99 7.92
N PHE A 36 -3.37 2.23 7.79
CA PHE A 36 -3.91 3.01 8.91
C PHE A 36 -5.37 2.66 9.27
N GLY A 37 -6.06 1.92 8.41
CA GLY A 37 -7.47 1.55 8.58
C GLY A 37 -7.70 0.05 8.52
N ALA A 38 -6.79 -0.77 9.05
CA ALA A 38 -6.93 -2.22 8.96
C ALA A 38 -8.17 -2.74 9.73
N PRO A 39 -8.91 -3.71 9.16
CA PRO A 39 -8.78 -4.24 7.81
C PRO A 39 -9.31 -3.26 6.75
N LEU A 40 -8.71 -3.28 5.55
CA LEU A 40 -9.19 -2.48 4.42
C LEU A 40 -10.61 -2.94 4.05
N LYS A 41 -11.50 -2.02 3.67
CA LYS A 41 -12.92 -2.31 3.44
C LYS A 41 -13.38 -2.07 2.01
N SER A 42 -14.24 -2.94 1.49
CA SER A 42 -14.93 -2.76 0.22
C SER A 42 -16.41 -3.21 0.32
N PRO A 43 -17.38 -2.28 0.27
CA PRO A 43 -17.19 -0.84 0.07
C PRO A 43 -16.49 -0.17 1.27
N PRO A 44 -15.79 0.97 1.05
CA PRO A 44 -15.27 1.76 2.16
C PRO A 44 -16.41 2.26 3.06
N ALA A 45 -16.10 2.53 4.33
CA ALA A 45 -17.08 3.10 5.25
C ALA A 45 -17.49 4.52 4.83
N GLU A 46 -18.71 4.93 5.16
CA GLU A 46 -19.22 6.26 4.81
C GLU A 46 -18.29 7.36 5.35
N GLY A 47 -17.86 8.26 4.47
CA GLY A 47 -16.91 9.34 4.80
C GLY A 47 -15.50 8.88 5.16
N ARG A 48 -15.14 7.60 4.95
CA ARG A 48 -13.86 7.01 5.34
C ARG A 48 -13.31 6.08 4.25
N ALA A 49 -12.46 6.64 3.40
CA ALA A 49 -11.66 5.86 2.46
C ALA A 49 -10.51 5.10 3.16
N ASN A 50 -10.03 4.05 2.51
CA ASN A 50 -8.95 3.23 3.01
C ASN A 50 -7.59 3.93 2.91
N LYS A 51 -7.00 4.27 4.07
CA LYS A 51 -5.73 5.00 4.13
C LYS A 51 -4.52 4.06 4.16
N ILE A 52 -3.63 4.24 3.19
CA ILE A 52 -2.36 3.51 3.07
C ILE A 52 -1.21 4.51 2.89
N LEU A 53 -0.14 4.36 3.68
CA LEU A 53 1.13 5.03 3.45
C LEU A 53 2.08 4.05 2.76
N TRP A 54 2.52 4.43 1.56
CA TRP A 54 3.52 3.70 0.79
C TRP A 54 4.90 4.26 1.09
N VAL A 55 5.81 3.43 1.58
CA VAL A 55 7.18 3.82 1.88
C VAL A 55 8.11 3.01 1.01
N ALA A 56 8.79 3.65 0.06
CA ALA A 56 9.86 3.00 -0.70
C ALA A 56 11.13 2.92 0.15
N ARG A 57 11.88 1.84 -0.02
CA ARG A 57 13.15 1.62 0.69
C ARG A 57 14.21 2.62 0.27
N GLU A 58 14.32 2.85 -1.03
CA GLU A 58 15.12 3.93 -1.59
C GLU A 58 14.21 5.11 -1.91
N SER A 59 14.71 6.34 -1.68
CA SER A 59 13.97 7.56 -1.97
C SER A 59 13.51 7.55 -3.43
N ALA A 60 12.21 7.72 -3.63
CA ALA A 60 11.67 7.95 -4.96
C ALA A 60 12.06 9.35 -5.45
N GLU A 61 12.26 9.48 -6.76
CA GLU A 61 12.49 10.79 -7.38
C GLU A 61 11.31 11.74 -7.06
N PRO A 62 11.59 12.99 -6.66
CA PRO A 62 10.54 13.97 -6.38
C PRO A 62 9.57 14.12 -7.56
N GLY A 63 8.28 13.95 -7.30
CA GLY A 63 7.23 14.11 -8.32
C GLY A 63 6.94 12.88 -9.18
N GLY A 64 7.52 11.70 -8.87
CA GLY A 64 7.07 10.44 -9.47
C GLY A 64 5.65 10.05 -9.02
N ASP A 65 4.87 9.42 -9.88
CA ASP A 65 3.62 8.76 -9.48
C ASP A 65 3.93 7.33 -9.00
N LEU A 66 3.17 6.85 -8.01
CA LEU A 66 3.05 5.41 -7.77
C LEU A 66 1.81 4.90 -8.52
N VAL A 67 2.02 4.01 -9.48
CA VAL A 67 0.94 3.32 -10.20
C VAL A 67 0.74 1.94 -9.59
N ILE A 68 -0.53 1.59 -9.37
CA ILE A 68 -0.97 0.36 -8.71
C ILE A 68 -1.88 -0.38 -9.68
N ALA A 69 -1.37 -1.43 -10.32
CA ALA A 69 -2.20 -2.37 -11.06
C ALA A 69 -2.66 -3.47 -10.09
N ALA A 70 -3.95 -3.49 -9.75
CA ALA A 70 -4.55 -4.42 -8.82
C ALA A 70 -5.40 -5.46 -9.56
N ALA A 71 -5.18 -6.74 -9.24
CA ALA A 71 -5.96 -7.86 -9.76
C ALA A 71 -6.57 -8.65 -8.60
N LEU A 72 -7.88 -8.90 -8.67
CA LEU A 72 -8.59 -9.66 -7.64
C LEU A 72 -8.39 -11.16 -7.88
N ASP A 73 -7.85 -11.85 -6.89
CA ASP A 73 -7.48 -13.26 -7.00
C ASP A 73 -8.69 -14.15 -7.35
N GLY A 74 -8.46 -15.15 -8.20
CA GLY A 74 -9.50 -16.05 -8.70
C GLY A 74 -10.54 -15.41 -9.63
N THR A 75 -10.33 -14.17 -10.11
CA THR A 75 -11.26 -13.48 -11.02
C THR A 75 -10.52 -12.72 -12.14
N ASP A 76 -11.28 -12.21 -13.12
CA ASP A 76 -10.74 -11.32 -14.15
C ASP A 76 -10.80 -9.82 -13.80
N VAL A 77 -11.26 -9.48 -12.60
CA VAL A 77 -11.40 -8.08 -12.18
C VAL A 77 -10.02 -7.45 -11.98
N ARG A 78 -9.77 -6.37 -12.71
CA ARG A 78 -8.53 -5.59 -12.67
C ARG A 78 -8.87 -4.11 -12.58
N VAL A 79 -8.12 -3.38 -11.76
CA VAL A 79 -8.23 -1.92 -11.64
C VAL A 79 -6.84 -1.31 -11.57
N GLU A 80 -6.71 -0.10 -12.10
CA GLU A 80 -5.51 0.70 -11.96
C GLU A 80 -5.81 1.88 -11.04
N GLN A 81 -4.96 2.09 -10.04
CA GLN A 81 -4.99 3.25 -9.16
C GLN A 81 -3.67 4.01 -9.29
N LYS A 82 -3.74 5.32 -9.09
CA LYS A 82 -2.58 6.20 -9.13
C LYS A 82 -2.52 7.02 -7.86
N VAL A 83 -1.35 7.00 -7.22
CA VAL A 83 -1.01 7.90 -6.11
C VAL A 83 -0.09 8.97 -6.67
N ALA A 84 -0.65 10.15 -6.94
CA ALA A 84 0.08 11.28 -7.50
C ALA A 84 1.21 11.73 -6.55
N GLY A 85 2.42 11.90 -7.09
CA GLY A 85 3.59 12.30 -6.29
C GLY A 85 4.06 11.23 -5.28
N GLY A 86 3.69 9.96 -5.47
CA GLY A 86 4.06 8.84 -4.61
C GLY A 86 5.38 8.13 -4.98
N PRO A 87 5.80 7.12 -4.19
CA PRO A 87 5.16 6.54 -3.00
C PRO A 87 4.99 7.54 -1.84
N GLY A 88 3.87 7.45 -1.13
CA GLY A 88 3.53 8.37 -0.05
C GLY A 88 2.15 8.08 0.57
N PRO A 89 1.58 9.01 1.35
CA PRO A 89 0.24 8.84 1.92
C PRO A 89 -0.83 8.84 0.82
N SER A 90 -1.81 7.96 0.93
CA SER A 90 -2.85 7.79 -0.09
C SER A 90 -4.17 7.30 0.49
N LEU A 91 -5.23 7.43 -0.32
CA LEU A 91 -6.51 6.75 -0.13
C LEU A 91 -6.69 5.77 -1.30
N VAL A 92 -6.86 4.49 -1.01
CA VAL A 92 -6.92 3.42 -2.02
C VAL A 92 -8.12 2.53 -1.76
N ASP A 93 -9.23 2.80 -2.46
CA ASP A 93 -10.42 1.97 -2.42
C ASP A 93 -10.44 1.05 -3.64
N LEU A 94 -10.62 -0.25 -3.40
CA LEU A 94 -10.81 -1.25 -4.46
C LEU A 94 -12.28 -1.68 -4.49
N PRO A 95 -12.83 -2.04 -5.66
CA PRO A 95 -14.28 -2.14 -5.86
C PRO A 95 -14.93 -3.40 -5.27
N ARG A 96 -14.12 -4.38 -4.84
CA ARG A 96 -14.62 -5.66 -4.32
C ARG A 96 -13.79 -6.13 -3.14
N ALA A 97 -14.45 -6.76 -2.17
CA ALA A 97 -13.78 -7.51 -1.13
C ALA A 97 -13.06 -8.74 -1.72
N GLY A 98 -11.98 -9.15 -1.09
CA GLY A 98 -11.14 -10.29 -1.45
C GLY A 98 -9.65 -10.00 -1.35
N CYS A 99 -8.85 -10.99 -1.76
CA CYS A 99 -7.40 -10.87 -1.85
C CYS A 99 -7.03 -10.22 -3.19
N TRP A 100 -6.37 -9.08 -3.14
CA TRP A 100 -5.89 -8.37 -4.30
C TRP A 100 -4.38 -8.48 -4.41
N ARG A 101 -3.90 -8.93 -5.57
CA ARG A 101 -2.49 -8.83 -5.93
C ARG A 101 -2.23 -7.49 -6.59
N LEU A 102 -1.34 -6.72 -5.99
CA LEU A 102 -0.93 -5.41 -6.49
C LEU A 102 0.43 -5.55 -7.17
N THR A 103 0.56 -5.00 -8.37
CA THR A 103 1.84 -4.68 -8.99
C THR A 103 2.03 -3.18 -8.90
N LEU A 104 3.08 -2.77 -8.19
CA LEU A 104 3.40 -1.39 -7.85
C LEU A 104 4.55 -0.94 -8.75
N THR A 105 4.40 0.21 -9.40
CA THR A 105 5.49 0.81 -10.20
C THR A 105 5.70 2.27 -9.83
N TRP A 106 6.96 2.65 -9.61
CA TRP A 106 7.34 4.02 -9.24
C TRP A 106 8.81 4.25 -9.60
N SER A 107 9.18 5.42 -10.11
CA SER A 107 10.59 5.80 -10.40
C SER A 107 11.43 4.70 -11.10
N GLY A 108 10.84 3.97 -12.06
CA GLY A 108 11.50 2.86 -12.76
C GLY A 108 11.64 1.55 -11.98
N ARG A 109 11.13 1.48 -10.74
CA ARG A 109 11.09 0.30 -9.88
C ARG A 109 9.75 -0.42 -9.98
N THR A 110 9.76 -1.68 -9.56
CA THR A 110 8.57 -2.51 -9.47
C THR A 110 8.66 -3.44 -8.27
N ASP A 111 7.55 -3.60 -7.55
CA ASP A 111 7.40 -4.63 -6.52
C ASP A 111 5.94 -5.10 -6.51
N ARG A 112 5.66 -6.20 -5.80
CA ARG A 112 4.32 -6.78 -5.69
C ARG A 112 3.96 -7.03 -4.25
N MET A 113 2.69 -6.95 -3.92
CA MET A 113 2.19 -7.39 -2.62
C MET A 113 0.73 -7.80 -2.71
N ASP A 114 0.29 -8.56 -1.73
CA ASP A 114 -1.11 -8.95 -1.59
C ASP A 114 -1.76 -8.14 -0.46
N LEU A 115 -2.90 -7.52 -0.75
CA LEU A 115 -3.75 -6.81 0.23
C LEU A 115 -5.13 -7.46 0.29
N ILE A 116 -5.67 -7.60 1.49
CA ILE A 116 -7.02 -8.13 1.71
C ILE A 116 -7.96 -6.95 1.97
N TYR A 117 -9.04 -6.89 1.20
CA TYR A 117 -10.19 -6.02 1.43
C TYR A 117 -11.37 -6.86 1.93
N GLU A 118 -12.08 -6.41 2.96
CA GLU A 118 -13.24 -7.07 3.56
C GLU A 118 -14.56 -6.36 3.28
#